data_AF-A0A9P1GER3-F1
#
_entry.id   AF-A0A9P1GER3-F1
#
_cell.length_a   1.000
_cell.length_b   1.000
_cell.length_c   1.000
_cell.angle_alpha   90.00
_cell.angle_beta   90.00
_cell.angle_gamma   90.00
#
_symmetry.space_group_name_H-M   'P 1'
#
loop_
_entity.id
_entity.type
_entity.pdbx_description
1 polymer ?
#
loop_
_entity_poly.entity_id
_entity_poly.type
_entity_poly.pdbx_seq_one_letter_code
_entity_poly.pdbx_strand_id
1 'polypeptide(L)'
;MDILVKGNGLSKSCEVVCDSATSIGEVKKLFEHELDIPSMELRLFFGDKELRDLQKIGDIVGCELVDLCFLRRDPEQAKWLEAVSEDPDGRFLREAPAHIAADREVILAAVQRNGRALEFAAETLRADKEIVLSALEEDAQSFRFASSELHADRDVMLAAVRRNGLALQFAVEELRDNQEMVLAAVAQNGQALRFASQRWQAEKDVVQVAVENDPGALHHAVPELRDDVELQNLASRGGS
;
A
#
# COMPACT_ATOMS: atom_id res chain seq x y z
N MET A 1 28.10 -24.75 2.92
CA MET A 1 29.08 -24.12 3.81
C MET A 1 28.36 -23.93 5.12
N ASP A 2 28.91 -24.50 6.19
CA ASP A 2 28.30 -24.40 7.51
C ASP A 2 28.71 -23.04 8.11
N ILE A 3 27.72 -22.35 8.68
CA ILE A 3 27.86 -21.02 9.26
C ILE A 3 27.46 -21.12 10.73
N LEU A 4 28.35 -20.70 11.61
CA LEU A 4 28.06 -20.51 13.02
C LEU A 4 27.36 -19.16 13.18
N VAL A 5 26.12 -19.18 13.66
CA VAL A 5 25.31 -18.00 13.92
C VAL A 5 25.25 -17.79 15.43
N LYS A 6 25.75 -16.66 15.90
CA LYS A 6 25.69 -16.26 17.31
C LYS A 6 24.67 -15.16 17.48
N GLY A 7 23.64 -15.41 18.29
CA GLY A 7 22.65 -14.41 18.68
C GLY A 7 22.98 -13.84 20.04
N ASN A 8 23.02 -12.52 20.17
CA ASN A 8 23.18 -11.83 21.45
C ASN A 8 22.08 -10.78 21.63
N GLY A 9 21.45 -10.75 22.80
CA GLY A 9 20.33 -9.83 23.04
C GLY A 9 19.60 -10.14 24.34
N LEU A 10 18.89 -9.16 24.90
CA LEU A 10 18.07 -9.35 26.10
C LEU A 10 18.83 -9.96 27.31
N SER A 11 20.13 -9.67 27.43
CA SER A 11 21.04 -10.29 28.42
C SER A 11 21.18 -11.83 28.29
N LYS A 12 20.85 -12.38 27.12
CA LYS A 12 21.00 -13.79 26.74
C LYS A 12 21.89 -13.91 25.49
N SER A 13 22.45 -15.10 25.28
CA SER A 13 23.16 -15.46 24.06
C SER A 13 22.76 -16.87 23.64
N CYS A 14 22.76 -17.14 22.34
CA CYS A 14 22.55 -18.47 21.77
C CYS A 14 23.47 -18.65 20.57
N GLU A 15 23.81 -19.90 20.25
CA GLU A 15 24.64 -20.24 19.11
C GLU A 15 24.00 -21.40 18.37
N VAL A 16 23.86 -21.28 17.05
CA VAL A 16 23.31 -22.33 16.19
C VAL A 16 24.20 -22.48 14.96
N VAL A 17 24.28 -23.70 14.43
CA VAL A 17 25.00 -23.98 13.19
C VAL A 17 23.96 -24.26 12.10
N CYS A 18 24.06 -23.56 10.99
CA CYS A 18 23.15 -23.76 9.85
C CYS A 18 23.91 -23.63 8.52
N ASP A 19 23.27 -24.06 7.43
CA ASP A 19 23.85 -23.93 6.10
C ASP A 19 23.61 -22.53 5.51
N SER A 20 24.44 -22.14 4.56
CA SER A 20 24.34 -20.83 3.88
C SER A 20 22.99 -20.53 3.21
N ALA A 21 22.19 -21.54 2.86
CA ALA A 21 20.87 -21.38 2.26
C ALA A 21 19.75 -21.24 3.29
N THR A 22 20.03 -21.47 4.59
CA THR A 22 19.06 -21.30 5.69
C THR A 22 18.54 -19.86 5.71
N SER A 23 17.22 -19.73 5.77
CA SER A 23 16.53 -18.44 5.85
C SER A 23 16.58 -17.83 7.25
N ILE A 24 16.44 -16.52 7.34
CA ILE A 24 16.36 -15.83 8.63
C ILE A 24 15.15 -16.27 9.45
N GLY A 25 14.03 -16.59 8.81
CA GLY A 25 12.88 -17.19 9.51
C GLY A 25 13.21 -18.55 10.16
N GLU A 26 14.02 -19.38 9.50
CA GLU A 26 14.50 -20.65 10.07
C GLU A 26 15.51 -20.41 11.20
N VAL A 27 16.42 -19.45 11.06
CA VAL A 27 17.33 -19.05 12.15
C VAL A 27 16.54 -18.60 13.38
N LYS A 28 15.47 -17.82 13.21
CA LYS A 28 14.57 -17.43 14.32
C LYS A 28 13.94 -18.64 15.00
N LYS A 29 13.50 -19.66 14.25
CA LYS A 29 12.96 -20.91 14.81
C LYS A 29 14.02 -21.71 15.58
N LEU A 30 15.28 -21.69 15.14
CA LEU A 30 16.38 -22.31 15.88
C LEU A 30 16.65 -21.55 17.19
N PHE A 31 16.64 -20.22 17.15
CA PHE A 31 16.79 -19.38 18.34
C PHE A 31 15.62 -19.53 19.32
N GLU A 32 14.39 -19.75 18.83
CA GLU A 32 13.21 -19.97 19.66
C GLU A 32 13.40 -21.13 20.63
N HIS A 33 13.93 -22.26 20.16
CA HIS A 33 14.21 -23.44 20.98
C HIS A 33 15.22 -23.14 22.11
N GLU A 34 16.25 -22.33 21.84
CA GLU A 34 17.31 -22.01 22.81
C GLU A 34 16.92 -20.89 23.78
N LEU A 35 16.16 -19.90 23.31
CA LEU A 35 15.85 -18.68 24.07
C LEU A 35 14.53 -18.74 24.83
N ASP A 36 13.65 -19.69 24.48
CA ASP A 36 12.25 -19.77 24.91
C ASP A 36 11.49 -18.48 24.56
N ILE A 37 11.70 -17.99 23.33
CA ILE A 37 11.05 -16.80 22.77
C ILE A 37 10.49 -17.18 21.40
N PRO A 38 9.17 -17.06 21.16
CA PRO A 38 8.58 -17.39 19.87
C PRO A 38 9.29 -16.67 18.71
N SER A 39 9.53 -17.38 17.61
CA SER A 39 10.22 -16.85 16.43
C SER A 39 9.55 -15.61 15.84
N MET A 40 8.23 -15.50 15.94
CA MET A 40 7.44 -14.33 15.52
C MET A 40 7.69 -13.09 16.39
N GLU A 41 8.18 -13.29 17.62
CA GLU A 41 8.59 -12.21 18.52
C GLU A 41 10.07 -11.85 18.32
N LEU A 42 10.87 -12.65 17.61
CA LEU A 42 12.29 -12.38 17.41
C LEU A 42 12.53 -11.45 16.22
N ARG A 43 13.20 -10.34 16.48
CA ARG A 43 13.75 -9.43 15.46
C ARG A 43 15.26 -9.60 15.45
N LEU A 44 15.81 -10.04 14.32
CA LEU A 44 17.26 -10.28 14.17
C LEU A 44 17.89 -9.14 13.39
N PHE A 45 19.06 -8.69 13.84
CA PHE A 45 19.79 -7.57 13.27
C PHE A 45 21.23 -7.97 12.98
N PHE A 46 21.73 -7.54 11.82
CA PHE A 46 23.16 -7.55 11.50
C PHE A 46 23.65 -6.09 11.45
N GLY A 47 24.41 -5.70 12.48
CA GLY A 47 24.71 -4.28 12.73
C GLY A 47 23.43 -3.51 13.08
N ASP A 48 23.13 -2.47 12.30
CA ASP A 48 21.94 -1.63 12.41
C ASP A 48 20.78 -2.08 11.52
N LYS A 49 20.97 -3.12 10.71
CA LYS A 49 19.98 -3.58 9.73
C LYS A 49 19.18 -4.75 10.27
N GLU A 50 17.86 -4.56 10.34
CA GLU A 50 16.92 -5.65 10.59
C GLU A 50 16.89 -6.61 9.40
N LEU A 51 16.92 -7.91 9.71
CA LEU A 51 16.92 -8.99 8.75
C LEU A 51 15.50 -9.49 8.52
N ARG A 52 15.12 -9.61 7.25
CA ARG A 52 13.81 -10.11 6.81
C ARG A 52 13.82 -11.63 6.74
N ASP A 53 12.70 -12.26 7.07
CA ASP A 53 12.59 -13.71 7.19
C ASP A 53 12.98 -14.48 5.92
N LEU A 54 12.72 -13.91 4.74
CA LEU A 54 13.04 -14.53 3.45
C LEU A 54 14.51 -14.38 3.03
N GLN A 55 15.30 -13.56 3.71
CA GLN A 55 16.74 -13.45 3.41
C GLN A 55 17.45 -14.74 3.83
N LYS A 56 18.47 -15.14 3.06
CA LYS A 56 19.34 -16.26 3.42
C LYS A 56 20.52 -15.77 4.22
N ILE A 57 20.96 -16.57 5.19
CA ILE A 57 22.09 -16.20 6.04
C ILE A 57 23.39 -16.03 5.24
N GLY A 58 23.61 -16.85 4.21
CA GLY A 58 24.79 -16.76 3.33
C GLY A 58 24.80 -15.53 2.41
N ASP A 59 23.65 -14.87 2.19
CA ASP A 59 23.61 -13.62 1.41
C ASP A 59 23.98 -12.40 2.29
N ILE A 60 23.89 -12.55 3.61
CA ILE A 60 24.20 -11.50 4.60
C ILE A 60 25.69 -11.50 4.92
N VAL A 61 26.30 -12.68 4.99
CA VAL A 61 27.70 -12.86 5.34
C VAL A 61 28.45 -13.75 4.34
N GLY A 62 29.67 -13.34 3.98
CA GLY A 62 30.59 -14.15 3.17
C GLY A 62 31.52 -15.06 3.98
N CYS A 63 31.24 -15.29 5.27
CA CYS A 63 32.15 -15.92 6.23
C CYS A 63 31.48 -17.03 7.07
N GLU A 64 32.31 -17.83 7.75
CA GLU A 64 31.91 -19.00 8.55
C GLU A 64 31.26 -18.64 9.91
N LEU A 65 31.33 -17.38 10.33
CA LEU A 65 30.78 -16.89 11.59
C LEU A 65 29.99 -15.60 11.36
N VAL A 66 28.83 -15.49 11.99
CA VAL A 66 28.02 -14.27 12.01
C VAL A 66 27.50 -13.98 13.41
N ASP A 67 27.70 -12.73 13.85
CA ASP A 67 27.14 -12.21 15.08
C ASP A 67 25.88 -11.39 14.77
N LEU A 68 24.76 -11.80 15.35
CA LEU A 68 23.47 -11.16 15.24
C LEU A 68 23.06 -10.58 16.59
N CYS A 69 22.46 -9.39 16.56
CA CYS A 69 21.72 -8.86 17.68
C CYS A 69 20.27 -9.33 17.58
N PHE A 70 19.64 -9.74 18.68
CA PHE A 70 18.21 -10.02 18.69
C PHE A 70 17.47 -9.15 19.70
N LEU A 71 16.28 -8.70 19.29
CA LEU A 71 15.32 -8.00 20.14
C LEU A 71 14.01 -8.79 20.17
N ARG A 72 13.25 -8.61 21.26
CA ARG A 72 11.92 -9.18 21.41
C ARG A 72 10.87 -8.11 21.06
N ARG A 73 10.04 -8.41 20.06
CA ARG A 73 8.81 -7.70 19.72
C ARG A 73 7.80 -7.89 20.85
N ASP A 74 6.93 -6.90 21.04
CA ASP A 74 5.79 -7.05 21.93
C ASP A 74 4.93 -8.29 21.53
N PRO A 75 4.56 -9.17 22.47
CA PRO A 75 3.82 -10.38 22.16
C PRO A 75 2.43 -10.14 21.56
N GLU A 76 1.77 -9.03 21.90
CA GLU A 76 0.48 -8.68 21.31
C GLU A 76 0.70 -8.24 19.85
N GLN A 77 1.66 -7.36 19.61
CA GLN A 77 2.04 -6.96 18.24
C GLN A 77 2.40 -8.16 17.36
N ALA A 78 3.17 -9.12 17.88
CA ALA A 78 3.55 -10.33 17.16
C ALA A 78 2.33 -11.19 16.75
N LYS A 79 1.35 -11.35 17.64
CA LYS A 79 0.10 -12.07 17.32
C LYS A 79 -0.69 -11.39 16.21
N TRP A 80 -0.73 -10.06 16.21
CA TRP A 80 -1.41 -9.32 15.14
C TRP A 80 -0.70 -9.47 13.79
N LEU A 81 0.64 -9.43 13.77
CA LEU A 81 1.41 -9.67 12.54
C LEU A 81 1.25 -11.11 12.03
N GLU A 82 1.17 -12.08 12.93
CA GLU A 82 0.86 -13.47 12.58
C GLU A 82 -0.55 -13.59 12.00
N ALA A 83 -1.56 -12.99 12.64
CA ALA A 83 -2.92 -12.95 12.13
C ALA A 83 -3.02 -12.30 10.74
N VAL A 84 -2.26 -11.22 10.48
CA VAL A 84 -2.14 -10.61 9.14
C VAL A 84 -1.60 -11.62 8.12
N SER A 85 -0.65 -12.46 8.51
CA SER A 85 -0.07 -13.45 7.61
C SER A 85 -1.03 -14.61 7.29
N GLU A 86 -1.89 -14.98 8.23
CA GLU A 86 -2.84 -16.09 8.12
C GLU A 86 -4.16 -15.71 7.44
N ASP A 87 -4.67 -14.49 7.68
CA ASP A 87 -5.93 -14.00 7.09
C ASP A 87 -5.66 -12.85 6.08
N PRO A 88 -5.63 -13.15 4.78
CA PRO A 88 -5.41 -12.15 3.74
C PRO A 88 -6.49 -11.07 3.67
N ASP A 89 -7.70 -11.33 4.18
CA ASP A 89 -8.80 -10.39 4.08
C ASP A 89 -8.64 -9.19 5.02
N GLY A 90 -7.75 -9.23 6.02
CA GLY A 90 -7.46 -8.09 6.90
C GLY A 90 -8.63 -7.64 7.78
N ARG A 91 -9.77 -8.35 7.76
CA ARG A 91 -11.02 -7.94 8.42
C ARG A 91 -10.92 -7.98 9.94
N PHE A 92 -10.03 -8.81 10.47
CA PHE A 92 -9.77 -8.92 11.91
C PHE A 92 -9.25 -7.60 12.52
N LEU A 93 -8.65 -6.70 11.72
CA LEU A 93 -8.27 -5.36 12.18
C LEU A 93 -9.45 -4.50 12.63
N ARG A 94 -10.68 -4.84 12.25
CA ARG A 94 -11.89 -4.17 12.77
C ARG A 94 -11.99 -4.24 14.30
N GLU A 95 -11.48 -5.32 14.88
CA GLU A 95 -11.50 -5.56 16.33
C GLU A 95 -10.18 -5.18 17.01
N ALA A 96 -9.23 -4.60 16.25
CA ALA A 96 -7.93 -4.22 16.78
C ALA A 96 -8.06 -3.11 17.85
N PRO A 97 -7.36 -3.24 18.99
CA PRO A 97 -7.29 -2.17 19.96
C PRO A 97 -6.55 -0.96 19.36
N ALA A 98 -6.80 0.23 19.91
CA ALA A 98 -6.34 1.49 19.33
C ALA A 98 -4.82 1.56 19.11
N HIS A 99 -4.01 0.95 19.98
CA HIS A 99 -2.57 0.93 19.82
C HIS A 99 -2.10 0.03 18.68
N ILE A 100 -2.85 -1.02 18.33
CA ILE A 100 -2.59 -1.88 17.17
C ILE A 100 -3.05 -1.20 15.88
N ALA A 101 -4.20 -0.54 15.90
CA ALA A 101 -4.64 0.28 14.77
C ALA A 101 -3.65 1.44 14.48
N ALA A 102 -2.90 1.89 15.49
CA ALA A 102 -1.83 2.88 15.38
C ALA A 102 -0.44 2.26 15.20
N ASP A 103 -0.32 0.93 15.18
CA ASP A 103 0.94 0.25 14.98
C ASP A 103 1.29 0.22 13.50
N ARG A 104 2.33 0.99 13.14
CA ARG A 104 2.75 1.15 11.76
C ARG A 104 3.14 -0.18 11.10
N GLU A 105 3.77 -1.09 11.83
CA GLU A 105 4.25 -2.35 11.26
C GLU A 105 3.06 -3.28 10.96
N VAL A 106 2.11 -3.38 11.88
CA VAL A 106 0.88 -4.16 11.69
C VAL A 106 0.07 -3.61 10.52
N ILE A 107 -0.17 -2.30 10.48
CA ILE A 107 -0.96 -1.69 9.41
C ILE A 107 -0.26 -1.80 8.06
N LEU A 108 1.06 -1.57 7.99
CA LEU A 108 1.80 -1.70 6.73
C LEU A 108 1.74 -3.14 6.20
N ALA A 109 1.92 -4.14 7.07
CA ALA A 109 1.80 -5.54 6.69
C ALA A 109 0.39 -5.89 6.18
N ALA A 110 -0.65 -5.32 6.80
CA ALA A 110 -2.03 -5.55 6.41
C ALA A 110 -2.38 -4.92 5.06
N VAL A 111 -2.02 -3.65 4.83
CA VAL A 111 -2.35 -2.96 3.57
C VAL A 111 -1.61 -3.52 2.37
N GLN A 112 -0.44 -4.14 2.56
CA GLN A 112 0.29 -4.82 1.50
C GLN A 112 -0.40 -6.11 1.02
N ARG A 113 -1.34 -6.66 1.81
CA ARG A 113 -2.11 -7.86 1.46
C ARG A 113 -3.54 -7.54 1.05
N ASN A 114 -4.13 -6.53 1.67
CA ASN A 114 -5.43 -5.98 1.33
C ASN A 114 -5.41 -4.48 1.61
N GLY A 115 -5.33 -3.66 0.57
CA GLY A 115 -5.27 -2.20 0.65
C GLY A 115 -6.46 -1.61 1.40
N ARG A 116 -7.61 -2.28 1.39
CA ARG A 116 -8.80 -1.85 2.16
C ARG A 116 -8.61 -1.93 3.67
N ALA A 117 -7.61 -2.64 4.16
CA ALA A 117 -7.22 -2.65 5.58
C ALA A 117 -6.91 -1.23 6.09
N LEU A 118 -6.59 -0.29 5.21
CA LEU A 118 -6.41 1.13 5.53
C LEU A 118 -7.63 1.72 6.25
N GLU A 119 -8.84 1.21 6.03
CA GLU A 119 -10.07 1.61 6.73
C GLU A 119 -9.95 1.51 8.25
N PHE A 120 -9.21 0.52 8.76
CA PHE A 120 -9.08 0.22 10.18
C PHE A 120 -7.85 0.87 10.83
N ALA A 121 -7.01 1.54 10.05
CA ALA A 121 -5.84 2.21 10.56
C ALA A 121 -6.22 3.48 11.35
N ALA A 122 -5.42 3.80 12.36
CA ALA A 122 -5.52 5.06 13.08
C ALA A 122 -5.41 6.24 12.11
N GLU A 123 -6.04 7.36 12.44
CA GLU A 123 -6.08 8.57 11.61
C GLU A 123 -4.67 9.04 11.20
N THR A 124 -3.71 8.97 12.11
CA THR A 124 -2.30 9.32 11.85
C THR A 124 -1.68 8.45 10.75
N LEU A 125 -2.05 7.18 10.66
CA LEU A 125 -1.56 6.26 9.64
C LEU A 125 -2.34 6.36 8.33
N ARG A 126 -3.61 6.77 8.36
CA ARG A 126 -4.37 7.16 7.15
C ARG A 126 -3.87 8.48 6.54
N ALA A 127 -3.06 9.23 7.28
CA ALA A 127 -2.30 10.39 6.81
C ALA A 127 -0.83 10.07 6.46
N ASP A 128 -0.36 8.84 6.70
CA ASP A 128 0.99 8.43 6.32
C ASP A 128 1.04 8.11 4.82
N LYS A 129 1.81 8.92 4.08
CA LYS A 129 1.94 8.81 2.63
C LYS A 129 2.46 7.44 2.17
N GLU A 130 3.38 6.82 2.89
CA GLU A 130 3.96 5.52 2.50
C GLU A 130 2.95 4.38 2.68
N ILE A 131 2.20 4.41 3.79
CA ILE A 131 1.14 3.42 4.05
C ILE A 131 0.02 3.58 3.02
N VAL A 132 -0.42 4.81 2.76
CA VAL A 132 -1.49 5.06 1.78
C VAL A 132 -1.05 4.68 0.38
N LEU A 133 0.18 4.98 -0.03
CA LEU A 133 0.69 4.54 -1.34
C LEU A 133 0.80 3.01 -1.43
N SER A 134 1.25 2.34 -0.36
CA SER A 134 1.28 0.87 -0.30
C SER A 134 -0.14 0.27 -0.43
N ALA A 135 -1.12 0.83 0.29
CA ALA A 135 -2.52 0.43 0.18
C ALA A 135 -3.07 0.66 -1.24
N LEU A 136 -2.68 1.78 -1.84
CA LEU A 136 -3.10 2.18 -3.18
C LEU A 136 -2.50 1.28 -4.25
N GLU A 137 -1.28 0.78 -4.07
CA GLU A 137 -0.61 -0.21 -4.93
C GLU A 137 -1.29 -1.59 -4.88
N GLU A 138 -1.89 -1.94 -3.75
CA GLU A 138 -2.69 -3.16 -3.64
C GLU A 138 -4.09 -2.94 -4.27
N ASP A 139 -4.93 -2.08 -3.68
CA ASP A 139 -6.28 -1.75 -4.16
C ASP A 139 -6.46 -0.24 -4.28
N ALA A 140 -6.65 0.25 -5.50
CA ALA A 140 -6.88 1.68 -5.75
C ALA A 140 -8.15 2.24 -5.08
N GLN A 141 -9.12 1.39 -4.72
CA GLN A 141 -10.31 1.81 -3.96
C GLN A 141 -9.97 2.15 -2.50
N SER A 142 -8.83 1.68 -1.97
CA SER A 142 -8.39 1.99 -0.60
C SER A 142 -8.19 3.49 -0.37
N PHE A 143 -7.88 4.25 -1.42
CA PHE A 143 -7.60 5.68 -1.34
C PHE A 143 -8.76 6.50 -0.75
N ARG A 144 -9.99 5.98 -0.83
CA ARG A 144 -11.16 6.60 -0.17
C ARG A 144 -11.03 6.70 1.35
N PHE A 145 -10.16 5.89 1.97
CA PHE A 145 -9.92 5.87 3.41
C PHE A 145 -8.77 6.79 3.84
N ALA A 146 -7.97 7.28 2.89
CA ALA A 146 -6.90 8.24 3.16
C ALA A 146 -7.47 9.51 3.80
N SER A 147 -6.60 10.20 4.54
CA SER A 147 -6.93 11.49 5.15
C SER A 147 -7.25 12.56 4.10
N SER A 148 -7.99 13.59 4.52
CA SER A 148 -8.29 14.77 3.69
C SER A 148 -7.04 15.50 3.21
N GLU A 149 -5.99 15.48 4.02
CA GLU A 149 -4.67 16.05 3.72
C GLU A 149 -4.05 15.36 2.51
N LEU A 150 -4.14 14.03 2.43
CA LEU A 150 -3.65 13.27 1.28
C LEU A 150 -4.59 13.34 0.08
N HIS A 151 -5.88 13.63 0.27
CA HIS A 151 -6.78 14.00 -0.84
C HIS A 151 -6.43 15.36 -1.45
N ALA A 152 -5.76 16.23 -0.71
CA ALA A 152 -5.22 17.51 -1.20
C ALA A 152 -3.76 17.40 -1.71
N ASP A 153 -3.03 16.33 -1.38
CA ASP A 153 -1.68 16.09 -1.89
C ASP A 153 -1.74 15.74 -3.38
N ARG A 154 -1.19 16.64 -4.21
CA ARG A 154 -1.19 16.49 -5.67
C ARG A 154 -0.51 15.20 -6.13
N ASP A 155 0.61 14.81 -5.53
CA ASP A 155 1.37 13.66 -6.00
C ASP A 155 0.66 12.35 -5.64
N VAL A 156 0.09 12.27 -4.44
CA VAL A 156 -0.69 11.10 -4.00
C VAL A 156 -1.99 11.00 -4.79
N MET A 157 -2.69 12.11 -5.01
CA MET A 157 -3.90 12.12 -5.85
C MET A 157 -3.58 11.70 -7.28
N LEU A 158 -2.46 12.18 -7.84
CA LEU A 158 -2.05 11.80 -9.20
C LEU A 158 -1.74 10.30 -9.29
N ALA A 159 -1.10 9.73 -8.28
CA ALA A 159 -0.90 8.28 -8.18
C ALA A 159 -2.26 7.54 -8.11
N ALA A 160 -3.22 8.06 -7.34
CA ALA A 160 -4.55 7.49 -7.22
C ALA A 160 -5.32 7.49 -8.54
N VAL A 161 -5.43 8.64 -9.22
CA VAL A 161 -6.19 8.76 -10.48
C VAL A 161 -5.59 7.91 -11.59
N ARG A 162 -4.26 7.74 -11.63
CA ARG A 162 -3.59 6.87 -12.60
C ARG A 162 -3.95 5.39 -12.43
N ARG A 163 -4.30 4.96 -11.21
CA ARG A 163 -4.78 3.60 -10.96
C ARG A 163 -6.30 3.47 -11.03
N ASN A 164 -7.03 4.51 -10.68
CA ASN A 164 -8.48 4.59 -10.74
C ASN A 164 -8.92 6.05 -10.94
N GLY A 165 -9.31 6.42 -12.15
CA GLY A 165 -9.70 7.78 -12.52
C GLY A 165 -10.89 8.31 -11.72
N LEU A 166 -11.75 7.43 -11.20
CA LEU A 166 -12.83 7.80 -10.30
C LEU A 166 -12.33 8.28 -8.93
N ALA A 167 -11.05 8.11 -8.59
CA ALA A 167 -10.43 8.70 -7.40
C ALA A 167 -10.51 10.23 -7.40
N LEU A 168 -10.67 10.86 -8.58
CA LEU A 168 -10.88 12.32 -8.70
C LEU A 168 -12.06 12.82 -7.85
N GLN A 169 -13.05 11.97 -7.57
CA GLN A 169 -14.18 12.30 -6.70
C GLN A 169 -13.79 12.63 -5.25
N PHE A 170 -12.60 12.22 -4.81
CA PHE A 170 -12.08 12.51 -3.46
C PHE A 170 -11.20 13.75 -3.45
N ALA A 171 -10.72 14.21 -4.60
CA ALA A 171 -9.85 15.37 -4.69
C ALA A 171 -10.52 16.65 -4.19
N VAL A 172 -9.73 17.58 -3.67
CA VAL A 172 -10.18 18.95 -3.38
C VAL A 172 -10.52 19.71 -4.67
N GLU A 173 -11.29 20.79 -4.56
CA GLU A 173 -11.80 21.54 -5.71
C GLU A 173 -10.67 22.04 -6.62
N GLU A 174 -9.57 22.51 -6.03
CA GLU A 174 -8.40 23.01 -6.75
C GLU A 174 -7.75 21.94 -7.63
N LEU A 175 -7.77 20.68 -7.19
CA LEU A 175 -7.25 19.55 -7.97
C LEU A 175 -8.26 19.07 -9.04
N ARG A 176 -9.57 19.25 -8.82
CA ARG A 176 -10.60 18.99 -9.84
C ARG A 176 -10.65 20.06 -10.93
N ASP A 177 -10.12 21.25 -10.66
CA ASP A 177 -9.89 22.30 -11.65
C ASP A 177 -8.47 22.28 -12.23
N ASN A 178 -7.63 21.32 -11.83
CA ASN A 178 -6.30 21.16 -12.39
C ASN A 178 -6.33 20.35 -13.69
N GLN A 179 -5.86 20.95 -14.79
CA GLN A 179 -5.88 20.34 -16.12
C GLN A 179 -5.18 18.98 -16.17
N GLU A 180 -3.97 18.88 -15.61
CA GLU A 180 -3.18 17.65 -15.64
C GLU A 180 -3.86 16.53 -14.87
N MET A 181 -4.41 16.85 -13.70
CA MET A 181 -5.14 15.90 -12.86
C MET A 181 -6.40 15.38 -13.57
N VAL A 182 -7.19 16.28 -14.16
CA VAL A 182 -8.41 15.94 -14.88
C VAL A 182 -8.10 15.10 -16.11
N LEU A 183 -7.11 15.49 -16.92
CA LEU A 183 -6.69 14.73 -18.10
C LEU A 183 -6.22 13.33 -17.71
N ALA A 184 -5.42 13.20 -16.65
CA ALA A 184 -4.98 11.89 -16.15
C ALA A 184 -6.18 11.03 -15.71
N ALA A 185 -7.17 11.62 -15.04
CA ALA A 185 -8.35 10.90 -14.57
C ALA A 185 -9.25 10.44 -15.72
N VAL A 186 -9.57 11.32 -16.69
CA VAL A 186 -10.46 10.98 -17.81
C VAL A 186 -9.81 10.05 -18.82
N ALA A 187 -8.49 10.14 -19.01
CA ALA A 187 -7.74 9.20 -19.84
C ALA A 187 -7.69 7.80 -19.21
N GLN A 188 -7.78 7.70 -17.87
CA GLN A 188 -7.85 6.43 -17.17
C GLN A 188 -9.29 5.87 -17.17
N ASN A 189 -10.28 6.73 -16.88
CA ASN A 189 -11.71 6.38 -16.88
C ASN A 189 -12.53 7.61 -17.29
N GLY A 190 -13.18 7.56 -18.47
CA GLY A 190 -13.96 8.67 -19.01
C GLY A 190 -15.08 9.16 -18.09
N GLN A 191 -15.66 8.28 -17.24
CA GLN A 191 -16.67 8.66 -16.25
C GLN A 191 -16.13 9.56 -15.12
N ALA A 192 -14.80 9.74 -15.03
CA ALA A 192 -14.20 10.71 -14.12
C ALA A 192 -14.56 12.16 -14.49
N LEU A 193 -14.97 12.43 -15.74
CA LEU A 193 -15.36 13.76 -16.20
C LEU A 193 -16.44 14.39 -15.32
N ARG A 194 -17.35 13.58 -14.76
CA ARG A 194 -18.42 14.02 -13.85
C ARG A 194 -17.91 14.73 -12.58
N PHE A 195 -16.67 14.45 -12.19
CA PHE A 195 -16.04 15.02 -11.01
C PHE A 195 -15.11 16.19 -11.34
N ALA A 196 -14.80 16.43 -12.62
CA ALA A 196 -14.05 17.60 -13.04
C ALA A 196 -14.88 18.88 -12.84
N SER A 197 -14.23 20.03 -12.75
CA SER A 197 -14.91 21.32 -12.69
C SER A 197 -15.77 21.57 -13.96
N GLN A 198 -16.77 22.45 -13.86
CA GLN A 198 -17.62 22.81 -15.01
C GLN A 198 -16.80 23.33 -16.20
N ARG A 199 -15.68 24.00 -15.92
CA ARG A 199 -14.73 24.47 -16.95
C ARG A 199 -14.24 23.31 -17.81
N TRP A 200 -13.82 22.20 -17.19
CA TRP A 200 -13.31 21.03 -17.92
C TRP A 200 -14.41 20.18 -18.55
N GLN A 201 -15.63 20.21 -18.01
CA GLN A 201 -16.82 19.63 -18.67
C GLN A 201 -17.24 20.40 -19.94
N ALA A 202 -16.79 21.65 -20.08
CA ALA A 202 -17.01 22.50 -21.25
C ALA A 202 -15.82 22.53 -22.21
N GLU A 203 -14.69 21.90 -21.86
CA GLU A 203 -13.49 21.91 -22.70
C GLU A 203 -13.52 20.74 -23.67
N LYS A 204 -13.69 21.04 -24.97
CA LYS A 204 -13.92 20.02 -26.01
C LYS A 204 -12.80 18.98 -26.05
N ASP A 205 -11.54 19.39 -25.92
CA ASP A 205 -10.40 18.47 -25.94
C ASP A 205 -10.43 17.48 -24.76
N VAL A 206 -10.81 17.93 -23.56
CA VAL A 206 -10.92 17.06 -22.38
C VAL A 206 -12.11 16.11 -22.51
N VAL A 207 -13.26 16.63 -22.97
CA VAL A 207 -14.46 15.82 -23.20
C VAL A 207 -14.19 14.77 -24.27
N GLN A 208 -13.46 15.12 -25.33
CA GLN A 208 -13.06 14.18 -26.37
C GLN A 208 -12.26 13.01 -25.78
N VAL A 209 -11.21 13.29 -24.99
CA VAL A 209 -10.42 12.24 -24.33
C VAL A 209 -11.29 11.35 -23.44
N ALA A 210 -12.24 11.95 -22.70
CA ALA A 210 -13.15 11.20 -21.85
C ALA A 210 -14.06 10.26 -22.66
N VAL A 211 -14.60 10.73 -23.79
CA VAL A 211 -15.48 9.98 -24.69
C VAL A 211 -14.73 8.88 -25.46
N GLU A 212 -13.47 9.11 -25.82
CA GLU A 212 -12.60 8.10 -26.43
C GLU A 212 -12.36 6.93 -25.48
N ASN A 213 -12.22 7.19 -24.18
CA ASN A 213 -12.05 6.17 -23.16
C ASN A 213 -13.37 5.48 -22.79
N ASP A 214 -14.44 6.26 -22.58
CA ASP A 214 -15.78 5.77 -22.28
C ASP A 214 -16.82 6.62 -23.02
N PRO A 215 -17.47 6.09 -24.07
CA PRO A 215 -18.53 6.78 -24.80
C PRO A 215 -19.63 7.38 -23.96
N GLY A 216 -19.96 6.71 -22.85
CA GLY A 216 -20.94 7.18 -21.90
C GLY A 216 -20.54 8.55 -21.35
N ALA A 217 -19.26 8.88 -21.19
CA ALA A 217 -18.78 10.12 -20.59
C ALA A 217 -19.36 11.40 -21.21
N LEU A 218 -19.83 11.35 -22.46
CA LEU A 218 -20.49 12.48 -23.13
C LEU A 218 -21.65 13.05 -22.30
N HIS A 219 -22.39 12.22 -21.54
CA HIS A 219 -23.49 12.71 -20.70
C HIS A 219 -23.05 13.65 -19.56
N HIS A 220 -21.75 13.67 -19.23
CA HIS A 220 -21.18 14.56 -18.20
C HIS A 220 -20.67 15.88 -18.78
N ALA A 221 -20.56 16.02 -20.10
CA ALA A 221 -20.21 17.28 -20.73
C ALA A 221 -21.32 18.34 -20.54
N VAL A 222 -21.04 19.60 -20.81
CA VAL A 222 -22.08 20.65 -20.86
C VAL A 222 -23.05 20.42 -22.03
N PRO A 223 -24.32 20.90 -21.96
CA PRO A 223 -25.32 20.66 -23.00
C PRO A 223 -24.85 20.97 -24.42
N GLU A 224 -24.08 22.04 -24.60
CA GLU A 224 -23.55 22.48 -25.88
C GLU A 224 -22.64 21.42 -26.55
N LEU A 225 -21.85 20.70 -25.75
CA LEU A 225 -20.96 19.64 -26.24
C LEU A 225 -21.67 18.28 -26.38
N ARG A 226 -22.78 18.06 -25.67
CA ARG A 226 -23.59 16.83 -25.84
C ARG A 226 -24.24 16.76 -27.21
N ASP A 227 -24.57 17.91 -27.79
CA ASP A 227 -25.15 18.05 -29.12
C ASP A 227 -24.07 18.20 -30.22
N ASP A 228 -22.78 18.18 -29.87
CA ASP A 228 -21.68 18.23 -30.84
C ASP A 228 -21.65 16.94 -31.67
N VAL A 229 -21.84 17.09 -32.98
CA VAL A 229 -21.93 15.98 -33.93
C VAL A 229 -20.65 15.13 -33.96
N GLU A 230 -19.48 15.73 -33.79
CA GLU A 230 -18.22 15.00 -33.79
C GLU A 230 -18.11 14.12 -32.54
N LEU A 231 -18.46 14.66 -31.36
CA LEU A 231 -18.47 13.93 -30.10
C LEU A 231 -19.55 12.82 -30.06
N GLN A 232 -20.74 13.06 -30.61
CA GLN A 232 -21.78 12.02 -30.74
C GLN A 232 -21.36 10.87 -31.65
N ASN A 233 -20.73 11.19 -32.79
CA ASN A 233 -20.18 10.19 -33.69
C ASN A 233 -19.05 9.39 -33.03
N LEU A 234 -18.23 10.04 -32.21
CA LEU A 234 -17.16 9.40 -31.45
C LEU A 234 -17.73 8.42 -30.42
N ALA A 235 -18.70 8.86 -29.61
CA ALA A 235 -19.37 8.01 -28.62
C ALA A 235 -20.05 6.79 -29.27
N SER A 236 -20.69 6.98 -30.41
CA SER A 236 -21.39 5.88 -31.11
C SER A 236 -20.46 4.79 -31.65
N ARG A 237 -19.17 5.09 -31.86
CA ARG A 237 -18.18 4.14 -32.40
C ARG A 237 -17.52 3.26 -31.33
N GLY A 238 -17.46 3.72 -30.08
CA GLY A 238 -16.79 3.01 -28.98
C GLY A 238 -17.69 2.03 -28.21
N GLY A 239 -19.00 2.00 -28.46
CA GLY A 239 -19.97 1.19 -27.72
C GLY A 239 -20.31 -0.18 -28.32
N SER A 240 -19.43 -0.77 -29.15
CA SER A 240 -19.63 -2.07 -29.83
C SER A 240 -18.78 -3.19 -29.24
#